data_AF-A0A6N7D585-F1
#
_entry.id   AF-A0A6N7D585-F1
#
_cell.length_a   1.000
_cell.length_b   1.000
_cell.length_c   1.000
_cell.angle_alpha   90.00
_cell.angle_beta   90.00
_cell.angle_gamma   90.00
#
_symmetry.space_group_name_H-M   'P 1'
#
loop_
_entity.id
_entity.type
_entity.pdbx_description
1 polymer ?
#
loop_
_entity_poly.entity_id
_entity_poly.type
_entity_poly.pdbx_seq_one_letter_code
_entity_poly.pdbx_strand_id
1 'polypeptide(L)'
;MPVRLRAALLHLCLSALFALLAALIAFRLWYPPPLAQAVDLQHIFLILLGVDVVLGPCFTFLVYRVGKKSLRMDLAVIVAVQLAAFAYGFAAVAQGRPAWLVFNMDRFDLVPAQDVDTRHRDAAAPAFRHAPWTGPRWAASRNPADAQARNTLMFESAQGGPDLPQRIDLFVPLEDEAAALRARARPLDDLRQFNPAPAVAAALARWPGADGWLPLAARARSMVVLVRRADAQVLGVVDLRPWAGDD
;
A
#
# COMPACT_ATOMS: atom_id res chain seq x y z
N MET A 1 -38.35 -20.68 -7.25
CA MET A 1 -36.87 -20.82 -7.32
C MET A 1 -36.46 -22.19 -6.81
N PRO A 2 -35.58 -22.92 -7.53
CA PRO A 2 -35.00 -24.18 -7.04
C PRO A 2 -34.27 -23.96 -5.69
N VAL A 3 -34.37 -24.89 -4.75
CA VAL A 3 -33.74 -24.78 -3.42
C VAL A 3 -32.22 -24.54 -3.50
N ARG A 4 -31.55 -25.21 -4.44
CA ARG A 4 -30.12 -25.01 -4.75
C ARG A 4 -29.78 -23.57 -5.14
N LEU A 5 -30.68 -22.88 -5.86
CA LEU A 5 -30.48 -21.49 -6.26
C LEU A 5 -30.60 -20.56 -5.06
N ARG A 6 -31.56 -20.80 -4.16
CA ARG A 6 -31.68 -20.04 -2.91
C ARG A 6 -30.44 -20.19 -2.03
N ALA A 7 -29.92 -21.41 -1.90
CA ALA A 7 -28.71 -21.67 -1.13
C ALA A 7 -27.48 -20.95 -1.73
N ALA A 8 -27.31 -21.02 -3.06
CA ALA A 8 -26.23 -20.33 -3.76
C ALA A 8 -26.34 -18.80 -3.63
N LEU A 9 -27.54 -18.23 -3.74
CA LEU A 9 -27.77 -16.79 -3.57
C LEU A 9 -27.52 -16.34 -2.14
N LEU A 10 -27.92 -17.11 -1.13
CA LEU A 10 -27.60 -16.81 0.26
C LEU A 10 -26.08 -16.81 0.48
N HIS A 11 -25.38 -17.81 -0.05
CA HIS A 11 -23.93 -17.86 0.02
C HIS A 11 -23.31 -16.64 -0.68
N LEU A 12 -23.74 -16.32 -1.89
CA LEU A 12 -23.29 -15.14 -2.64
C LEU A 12 -23.47 -13.84 -1.82
N CYS A 13 -24.64 -13.63 -1.20
CA CYS A 13 -24.88 -12.46 -0.36
C CYS A 13 -23.93 -12.39 0.84
N LEU A 14 -23.66 -13.52 1.50
CA LEU A 14 -22.71 -13.59 2.62
C LEU A 14 -21.28 -13.31 2.14
N SER A 15 -20.82 -13.96 1.07
CA SER A 15 -19.49 -13.73 0.50
C SER A 15 -19.31 -12.28 0.04
N ALA A 16 -20.34 -11.68 -0.58
CA ALA A 16 -20.32 -10.28 -0.98
C ALA A 16 -20.23 -9.33 0.23
N LEU A 17 -20.91 -9.64 1.34
CA LEU A 17 -20.81 -8.87 2.57
C LEU A 17 -19.39 -8.92 3.15
N PHE A 18 -18.79 -10.12 3.24
CA PHE A 18 -17.40 -10.27 3.71
C PHE A 18 -16.41 -9.52 2.81
N ALA A 19 -16.58 -9.65 1.49
CA ALA A 19 -15.77 -8.95 0.51
C ALA A 19 -15.88 -7.42 0.63
N LEU A 20 -17.09 -6.89 0.86
CA LEU A 20 -17.29 -5.46 1.06
C LEU A 20 -16.58 -4.95 2.32
N LEU A 21 -16.67 -5.69 3.44
CA LEU A 21 -15.96 -5.35 4.66
C LEU A 21 -14.44 -5.38 4.46
N ALA A 22 -13.93 -6.41 3.79
CA ALA A 22 -12.52 -6.54 3.43
C ALA A 22 -12.06 -5.37 2.56
N ALA A 23 -12.87 -4.96 1.58
CA ALA A 23 -12.56 -3.85 0.68
C ALA A 23 -12.53 -2.51 1.43
N LEU A 24 -13.45 -2.30 2.37
CA LEU A 24 -13.44 -1.11 3.21
C LEU A 24 -12.17 -1.03 4.06
N ILE A 25 -11.76 -2.13 4.69
CA ILE A 25 -10.51 -2.17 5.46
C ILE A 25 -9.32 -1.93 4.53
N ALA A 26 -9.21 -2.66 3.43
CA ALA A 26 -8.09 -2.54 2.50
C ALA A 26 -7.98 -1.12 1.91
N PHE A 27 -9.01 -0.63 1.22
CA PHE A 27 -8.92 0.62 0.45
C PHE A 27 -9.15 1.89 1.27
N ARG A 28 -9.74 1.83 2.47
CA ARG A 28 -9.91 3.03 3.31
C ARG A 28 -8.89 3.13 4.43
N LEU A 29 -8.52 2.00 5.04
CA LEU A 29 -7.65 2.02 6.21
C LEU A 29 -6.19 1.75 5.85
N TRP A 30 -5.93 0.75 5.01
CA TRP A 30 -4.56 0.32 4.72
C TRP A 30 -3.94 1.02 3.51
N TYR A 31 -4.72 1.25 2.45
CA TYR A 31 -4.24 1.80 1.19
C TYR A 31 -5.05 3.05 0.79
N PRO A 32 -4.94 4.16 1.53
CA PRO A 32 -5.67 5.38 1.21
C PRO A 32 -5.32 5.85 -0.21
N PRO A 33 -6.28 6.32 -1.02
CA PRO A 33 -5.99 6.80 -2.37
C PRO A 33 -4.95 7.94 -2.36
N PRO A 34 -3.99 7.98 -3.30
CA PRO A 34 -3.83 7.08 -4.46
C PRO A 34 -2.91 5.86 -4.23
N LEU A 35 -2.59 5.50 -2.99
CA LEU A 35 -1.53 4.51 -2.73
C LEU A 35 -1.89 3.08 -3.14
N ALA A 36 -3.18 2.75 -3.25
CA ALA A 36 -3.61 1.46 -3.80
C ALA A 36 -3.15 1.26 -5.25
N GLN A 37 -3.08 2.33 -6.05
CA GLN A 37 -2.55 2.28 -7.42
C GLN A 37 -1.01 2.20 -7.43
N ALA A 38 -0.34 2.84 -6.48
CA ALA A 38 1.14 2.85 -6.37
C ALA A 38 1.76 1.45 -6.19
N VAL A 39 0.97 0.52 -5.65
CA VAL A 39 1.38 -0.86 -5.34
C VAL A 39 0.53 -1.91 -6.07
N ASP A 40 -0.31 -1.47 -7.01
CA ASP A 40 -1.19 -2.31 -7.82
C ASP A 40 -2.09 -3.29 -7.02
N LEU A 41 -2.63 -2.81 -5.90
CA LEU A 41 -3.47 -3.65 -5.03
C LEU A 41 -4.72 -4.16 -5.74
N GLN A 42 -5.25 -3.42 -6.72
CA GLN A 42 -6.53 -3.73 -7.37
C GLN A 42 -6.52 -5.11 -8.03
N HIS A 43 -5.46 -5.46 -8.77
CA HIS A 43 -5.35 -6.77 -9.42
C HIS A 43 -5.31 -7.91 -8.39
N ILE A 44 -4.52 -7.76 -7.32
CA ILE A 44 -4.41 -8.75 -6.24
C ILE A 44 -5.77 -8.92 -5.53
N PHE A 45 -6.43 -7.81 -5.24
CA PHE A 45 -7.70 -7.81 -4.53
C PHE A 45 -8.85 -8.40 -5.36
N LEU A 46 -8.84 -8.23 -6.69
CA LEU A 46 -9.81 -8.86 -7.59
C LEU A 46 -9.67 -10.40 -7.62
N ILE A 47 -8.44 -10.91 -7.55
CA ILE A 47 -8.21 -12.36 -7.45
C ILE A 47 -8.81 -12.92 -6.14
N LEU A 48 -8.54 -12.24 -5.02
CA LEU A 48 -9.12 -12.58 -3.72
C LEU A 48 -10.66 -12.61 -3.78
N LEU A 49 -11.25 -11.56 -4.36
CA LEU A 49 -12.70 -11.45 -4.54
C LEU A 49 -13.28 -12.56 -5.43
N GLY A 50 -12.60 -12.91 -6.52
CA GLY A 50 -13.06 -13.92 -7.47
C GLY A 50 -13.20 -15.30 -6.84
N VAL A 51 -12.29 -15.66 -5.95
CA VAL A 51 -12.37 -16.94 -5.21
C VAL A 51 -13.62 -16.98 -4.34
N ASP A 52 -13.86 -15.92 -3.56
CA ASP A 52 -14.91 -15.96 -2.54
C ASP A 52 -16.31 -15.67 -3.08
N VAL A 53 -16.44 -14.67 -3.96
CA VAL A 53 -17.74 -14.21 -4.45
C VAL A 53 -18.24 -15.04 -5.63
N VAL A 54 -17.34 -15.71 -6.37
CA VAL A 54 -17.74 -16.50 -7.55
C VAL A 54 -17.64 -18.00 -7.27
N LEU A 55 -16.46 -18.51 -6.90
CA LEU A 55 -16.27 -19.97 -6.83
C LEU A 55 -17.09 -20.61 -5.71
N GLY A 56 -17.14 -20.03 -4.51
CA GLY A 56 -17.91 -20.54 -3.37
C GLY A 56 -19.41 -20.74 -3.67
N PRO A 57 -20.12 -19.70 -4.14
CA PRO A 57 -21.52 -19.80 -4.55
C PRO A 57 -21.76 -20.76 -5.72
N CYS A 58 -20.85 -20.81 -6.70
CA CYS A 58 -20.92 -21.76 -7.81
C CYS A 58 -20.81 -23.22 -7.34
N PHE A 59 -19.85 -23.52 -6.47
CA PHE A 59 -19.73 -24.87 -5.89
C PHE A 59 -20.94 -25.20 -5.05
N THR A 60 -21.43 -24.27 -4.25
CA THR A 60 -22.66 -24.44 -3.46
C THR A 60 -23.83 -24.79 -4.38
N PHE A 61 -24.03 -24.06 -5.48
CA PHE A 61 -25.07 -24.39 -6.45
C PHE A 61 -24.94 -25.80 -7.02
N LEU A 62 -23.71 -26.21 -7.34
CA LEU A 62 -23.41 -27.50 -7.97
C LEU A 62 -23.65 -28.68 -7.03
N VAL A 63 -23.19 -28.61 -5.77
CA VAL A 63 -23.30 -29.71 -4.81
C VAL A 63 -24.65 -29.76 -4.09
N TYR A 64 -25.41 -28.66 -4.06
CA TYR A 64 -26.65 -28.60 -3.27
C TYR A 64 -27.75 -29.48 -3.87
N ARG A 65 -27.98 -30.63 -3.23
CA ARG A 65 -29.05 -31.58 -3.55
C ARG A 65 -29.79 -32.00 -2.28
N VAL A 66 -31.09 -31.75 -2.23
CA VAL A 66 -31.95 -32.14 -1.10
C VAL A 66 -31.88 -33.66 -0.89
N GLY A 67 -31.73 -34.10 0.36
CA GLY A 67 -31.60 -35.52 0.72
C GLY A 67 -30.20 -36.12 0.55
N LYS A 68 -29.21 -35.37 0.04
CA LYS A 68 -27.82 -35.83 -0.04
C LYS A 68 -27.22 -35.93 1.37
N LYS A 69 -26.87 -37.14 1.81
CA LYS A 69 -26.31 -37.40 3.15
C LYS A 69 -25.04 -36.59 3.44
N SER A 70 -24.16 -36.43 2.45
CA SER A 70 -22.93 -35.67 2.59
C SER A 70 -23.11 -34.15 2.48
N LEU A 71 -24.31 -33.63 2.21
CA LEU A 71 -24.51 -32.21 1.89
C LEU A 71 -23.93 -31.27 2.95
N ARG A 72 -24.10 -31.59 4.23
CA ARG A 72 -23.54 -30.78 5.34
C ARG A 72 -22.01 -30.75 5.30
N MET A 73 -21.39 -31.91 5.05
CA MET A 73 -19.93 -32.03 4.92
C MET A 73 -19.42 -31.30 3.69
N ASP A 74 -20.09 -31.45 2.54
CA ASP A 74 -19.72 -30.77 1.30
C ASP A 74 -19.72 -29.24 1.48
N LEU A 75 -20.79 -28.69 2.06
CA LEU A 75 -20.91 -27.26 2.33
C LEU A 75 -19.88 -26.79 3.38
N ALA A 76 -19.64 -27.58 4.42
CA ALA A 76 -18.63 -27.26 5.43
C ALA A 76 -17.22 -27.20 4.83
N VAL A 77 -16.87 -28.14 3.95
CA VAL A 77 -15.58 -28.15 3.25
C VAL A 77 -15.45 -26.94 2.32
N ILE A 78 -16.49 -26.62 1.55
CA ILE A 78 -16.50 -25.42 0.69
C ILE A 78 -16.24 -24.16 1.51
N VAL A 79 -16.99 -23.96 2.59
CA VAL A 79 -16.83 -22.78 3.46
C VAL A 79 -15.46 -22.76 4.15
N ALA A 80 -14.95 -23.90 4.61
CA ALA A 80 -13.64 -23.97 5.27
C ALA A 80 -12.49 -23.61 4.32
N VAL A 81 -12.50 -24.17 3.10
CA VAL A 81 -11.50 -23.85 2.07
C VAL A 81 -11.59 -22.37 1.68
N GLN A 82 -12.81 -21.85 1.54
CA GLN A 82 -13.05 -20.45 1.22
C GLN A 82 -12.50 -19.51 2.31
N LEU A 83 -12.82 -19.76 3.58
CA LEU A 83 -12.29 -18.96 4.70
C LEU A 83 -10.76 -19.04 4.80
N ALA A 84 -10.16 -20.20 4.52
CA ALA A 84 -8.71 -20.35 4.50
C ALA A 84 -8.06 -19.54 3.36
N ALA A 85 -8.63 -19.60 2.16
CA ALA A 85 -8.17 -18.82 1.00
C ALA A 85 -8.30 -17.31 1.25
N PHE A 86 -9.46 -16.87 1.77
CA PHE A 86 -9.69 -15.48 2.15
C PHE A 86 -8.68 -15.01 3.21
N ALA A 87 -8.49 -15.79 4.28
CA ALA A 87 -7.57 -15.42 5.37
C ALA A 87 -6.13 -15.29 4.86
N TYR A 88 -5.67 -16.21 4.01
CA TYR A 88 -4.35 -16.14 3.40
C TYR A 88 -4.18 -14.89 2.54
N GLY A 89 -5.10 -14.66 1.59
CA GLY A 89 -5.01 -13.51 0.70
C GLY A 89 -5.17 -12.17 1.44
N PHE A 90 -6.06 -12.09 2.42
CA PHE A 90 -6.26 -10.89 3.23
C PHE A 90 -5.05 -10.62 4.15
N ALA A 91 -4.40 -11.65 4.68
CA ALA A 91 -3.15 -11.50 5.43
C ALA A 91 -2.01 -10.98 4.55
N ALA A 92 -1.90 -11.45 3.30
CA ALA A 92 -0.94 -10.91 2.34
C ALA A 92 -1.20 -9.42 2.03
N VAL A 93 -2.47 -9.04 1.82
CA VAL A 93 -2.89 -7.64 1.67
C VAL A 93 -2.55 -6.81 2.91
N ALA A 94 -2.71 -7.36 4.12
CA ALA A 94 -2.36 -6.67 5.36
C ALA A 94 -0.85 -6.43 5.51
N GLN A 95 -0.04 -7.40 5.08
CA GLN A 95 1.43 -7.34 5.12
C GLN A 95 1.99 -6.35 4.09
N GLY A 96 1.42 -6.34 2.88
CA GLY A 96 1.81 -5.42 1.80
C GLY A 96 1.36 -3.95 1.98
N ARG A 97 0.66 -3.62 3.08
CA ARG A 97 0.13 -2.27 3.28
C ARG A 97 1.24 -1.22 3.34
N PRO A 98 1.07 -0.04 2.73
CA PRO A 98 1.95 1.10 2.93
C PRO A 98 2.05 1.43 4.43
N ALA A 99 3.23 1.24 5.00
CA ALA A 99 3.50 1.57 6.40
C ALA A 99 4.17 2.94 6.52
N TRP A 100 5.11 3.23 5.63
CA TRP A 100 5.86 4.47 5.68
C TRP A 100 6.00 5.11 4.30
N LEU A 101 6.00 6.44 4.29
CA LEU A 101 6.44 7.27 3.17
C LEU A 101 7.69 8.01 3.66
N VAL A 102 8.86 7.53 3.23
CA VAL A 102 10.14 7.90 3.82
C VAL A 102 10.90 8.84 2.90
N PHE A 103 11.16 10.07 3.33
CA PHE A 103 12.03 10.97 2.61
C PHE A 103 13.49 10.49 2.74
N ASN A 104 14.13 10.21 1.62
CA ASN A 104 15.49 9.75 1.55
C ASN A 104 16.27 10.55 0.49
N MET A 105 17.06 11.52 0.97
CA MET A 105 17.94 12.41 0.19
C MET A 105 17.27 13.31 -0.85
N ASP A 106 16.55 12.76 -1.83
CA ASP A 106 15.99 13.49 -2.97
C ASP A 106 14.57 13.08 -3.37
N ARG A 107 14.01 12.04 -2.75
CA ARG A 107 12.65 11.55 -3.02
C ARG A 107 12.02 10.94 -1.77
N PHE A 108 10.75 10.59 -1.88
CA PHE A 108 10.08 9.68 -0.95
C PHE A 108 10.11 8.25 -1.50
N ASP A 109 10.23 7.27 -0.62
CA ASP A 109 10.02 5.85 -0.93
C ASP A 109 8.82 5.33 -0.14
N LEU A 110 7.92 4.60 -0.83
CA LEU A 110 6.82 3.88 -0.18
C LEU A 110 7.36 2.55 0.34
N VAL A 111 7.27 2.37 1.66
CA VAL A 111 7.75 1.17 2.35
C VAL A 111 6.56 0.37 2.89
N PRO A 112 6.29 -0.82 2.33
CA PRO A 112 5.30 -1.75 2.86
C PRO A 112 5.65 -2.25 4.26
N ALA A 113 4.65 -2.63 5.06
CA ALA A 113 4.87 -3.11 6.42
C ALA A 113 5.78 -4.35 6.51
N GLN A 114 5.68 -5.25 5.53
CA GLN A 114 6.52 -6.44 5.41
C GLN A 114 7.99 -6.14 5.06
N ASP A 115 8.27 -4.99 4.44
CA ASP A 115 9.61 -4.63 3.97
C ASP A 115 10.35 -3.76 5.01
N VAL A 116 9.71 -3.45 6.14
CA VAL A 116 10.32 -2.72 7.26
C VAL A 116 11.33 -3.62 7.97
N ASP A 117 12.60 -3.20 7.99
CA ASP A 117 13.64 -3.92 8.70
C ASP A 117 13.56 -3.66 10.21
N THR A 118 13.18 -4.71 10.95
CA THR A 118 13.03 -4.64 12.41
C THR A 118 14.20 -5.24 13.18
N ARG A 119 15.29 -5.67 12.51
CA ARG A 119 16.49 -6.26 13.14
C ARG A 119 17.13 -5.33 14.19
N HIS A 120 17.04 -4.02 13.96
CA HIS A 120 17.60 -2.98 14.84
C HIS A 120 16.53 -2.16 15.56
N ARG A 121 15.32 -2.71 15.73
CA ARG A 121 14.17 -1.98 16.28
C ARG A 121 14.41 -1.31 17.64
N ASP A 122 15.23 -1.90 18.51
CA ASP A 122 15.52 -1.31 19.83
C ASP A 122 16.32 -0.01 19.74
N ALA A 123 17.12 0.14 18.68
CA ALA A 123 17.85 1.37 18.36
C ALA A 123 16.94 2.45 17.72
N ALA A 124 15.78 2.07 17.17
CA ALA A 124 14.83 3.02 16.60
C ALA A 124 14.17 3.88 17.68
N ALA A 125 13.92 5.16 17.33
CA ALA A 125 13.15 6.05 18.19
C ALA A 125 11.76 5.46 18.47
N PRO A 126 11.19 5.63 19.68
CA PRO A 126 9.92 5.01 20.07
C PRO A 126 8.77 5.22 19.08
N ALA A 127 8.73 6.37 18.40
CA ALA A 127 7.73 6.71 17.41
C ALA A 127 7.76 5.84 16.13
N PHE A 128 8.90 5.21 15.82
CA PHE A 128 9.13 4.44 14.58
C PHE A 128 9.25 2.92 14.80
N ARG A 129 9.30 2.46 16.05
CA ARG A 129 9.49 1.04 16.39
C ARG A 129 8.42 0.11 15.82
N HIS A 130 7.24 0.63 15.49
CA HIS A 130 6.11 -0.14 15.02
C HIS A 130 5.57 0.46 13.73
N ALA A 131 5.44 -0.38 12.70
CA ALA A 131 4.71 -0.02 11.49
C ALA A 131 3.23 0.29 11.84
N PRO A 132 2.68 1.42 11.38
CA PRO A 132 1.30 1.79 11.66
C PRO A 132 0.32 0.79 11.02
N TRP A 133 -0.85 0.65 11.65
CA TRP A 133 -1.94 -0.21 11.16
C TRP A 133 -3.07 0.56 10.48
N THR A 134 -3.11 1.88 10.65
CA THR A 134 -4.21 2.75 10.21
C THR A 134 -3.80 3.67 9.06
N GLY A 135 -2.99 3.17 8.14
CA GLY A 135 -2.44 3.91 7.01
C GLY A 135 -0.98 4.32 7.22
N PRO A 136 -0.34 4.85 6.17
CA PRO A 136 1.07 5.18 6.19
C PRO A 136 1.37 6.40 7.06
N ARG A 137 2.55 6.41 7.65
CA ARG A 137 3.11 7.58 8.34
C ARG A 137 4.31 8.13 7.57
N TRP A 138 4.56 9.41 7.76
CA TRP A 138 5.71 10.09 7.16
C TRP A 138 6.92 10.00 8.08
N ALA A 139 8.08 9.81 7.48
CA ALA A 139 9.37 9.86 8.16
C ALA A 139 10.44 10.36 7.19
N ALA A 140 11.64 10.66 7.69
CA ALA A 140 12.82 10.76 6.86
C ALA A 140 13.87 9.76 7.34
N SER A 141 14.79 9.38 6.47
CA SER A 141 15.91 8.48 6.80
C SER A 141 17.24 9.20 6.64
N ARG A 142 18.14 9.03 7.62
CA ARG A 142 19.50 9.60 7.57
C ARG A 142 20.54 8.52 7.41
N ASN A 143 21.52 8.79 6.54
CA ASN A 143 22.71 7.95 6.48
C ASN A 143 23.41 7.90 7.85
N PRO A 144 23.93 6.73 8.25
CA PRO A 144 24.76 6.62 9.44
C PRO A 144 25.91 7.63 9.43
N ALA A 145 26.20 8.25 10.58
CA ALA A 145 27.33 9.16 10.72
C ALA A 145 28.68 8.42 10.63
N ASP A 146 28.72 7.19 11.13
CA ASP A 146 29.88 6.32 11.08
C ASP A 146 30.11 5.74 9.67
N ALA A 147 31.37 5.76 9.22
CA ALA A 147 31.75 5.29 7.89
C ALA A 147 31.61 3.77 7.73
N GLN A 148 31.91 3.01 8.79
CA GLN A 148 31.79 1.57 8.76
C GLN A 148 30.30 1.16 8.68
N ALA A 149 29.44 1.79 9.47
CA ALA A 149 27.99 1.57 9.41
C ALA A 149 27.39 1.90 8.03
N ARG A 150 27.84 2.99 7.38
CA ARG A 150 27.43 3.29 5.99
C ARG A 150 27.87 2.21 5.02
N ASN A 151 29.11 1.76 5.10
CA ASN A 151 29.62 0.71 4.20
C ASN A 151 28.89 -0.61 4.40
N THR A 152 28.55 -0.97 5.65
CA THR A 152 27.74 -2.14 5.97
C THR A 152 26.35 -2.03 5.34
N LEU A 153 25.67 -0.89 5.50
CA LEU A 153 24.37 -0.66 4.89
C LEU A 153 24.44 -0.81 3.36
N MET A 154 25.41 -0.16 2.71
CA MET A 154 25.61 -0.26 1.26
C MET A 154 25.84 -1.70 0.80
N PHE A 155 26.62 -2.48 1.55
CA PHE A 155 26.90 -3.89 1.22
C PHE A 155 25.68 -4.80 1.45
N GLU A 156 24.87 -4.53 2.48
CA GLU A 156 23.60 -5.23 2.70
C GLU A 156 22.63 -4.97 1.55
N SER A 157 22.43 -3.70 1.18
CA SER A 157 21.50 -3.33 0.10
C SER A 157 21.95 -3.87 -1.26
N ALA A 158 23.26 -3.90 -1.53
CA ALA A 158 23.81 -4.49 -2.76
C ALA A 158 23.54 -5.99 -2.89
N GLN A 159 23.32 -6.70 -1.78
CA GLN A 159 22.94 -8.12 -1.75
C GLN A 159 21.42 -8.34 -1.74
N GLY A 160 20.62 -7.29 -1.98
CA GLY A 160 19.16 -7.36 -1.91
C GLY A 160 18.61 -7.32 -0.48
N GLY A 161 19.45 -6.95 0.50
CA GLY A 161 19.01 -6.63 1.84
C GLY A 161 18.35 -5.25 1.94
N PRO A 162 17.92 -4.85 3.15
CA PRO A 162 17.24 -3.58 3.35
C PRO A 162 18.10 -2.37 2.95
N ASP A 163 17.49 -1.40 2.30
CA ASP A 163 18.10 -0.10 2.03
C ASP A 163 17.68 0.93 3.10
N LEU A 164 18.29 2.11 3.05
CA LEU A 164 18.07 3.23 3.95
C LEU A 164 16.59 3.54 4.26
N PRO A 165 15.64 3.58 3.29
CA PRO A 165 14.24 3.85 3.61
C PRO A 165 13.55 2.71 4.38
N GLN A 166 14.11 1.50 4.41
CA GLN A 166 13.54 0.35 5.13
C GLN A 166 14.07 0.23 6.57
N ARG A 167 15.11 0.98 6.93
CA ARG A 167 15.83 0.92 8.20
C ARG A 167 15.24 1.87 9.24
N ILE A 168 14.31 1.38 10.07
CA ILE A 168 13.62 2.21 11.10
C ILE A 168 14.54 2.76 12.18
N ASP A 169 15.70 2.12 12.39
CA ASP A 169 16.75 2.62 13.28
C ASP A 169 17.41 3.90 12.75
N LEU A 170 17.26 4.18 11.46
CA LEU A 170 17.76 5.37 10.78
C LEU A 170 16.67 6.42 10.53
N PHE A 171 15.45 6.17 11.02
CA PHE A 171 14.33 7.10 10.87
C PHE A 171 14.46 8.27 11.84
N VAL A 172 14.15 9.45 11.31
CA VAL A 172 14.00 10.70 12.04
C VAL A 172 12.65 11.33 11.68
N PRO A 173 12.09 12.20 12.55
CA PRO A 173 10.96 13.04 12.19
C PRO A 173 11.20 13.75 10.86
N LEU A 174 10.17 13.82 10.00
CA LEU A 174 10.31 14.44 8.67
C LEU A 174 10.72 15.92 8.79
N GLU A 175 10.26 16.57 9.85
CA GLU A 175 10.54 17.96 10.20
C GLU A 175 12.03 18.23 10.39
N ASP A 176 12.79 17.23 10.87
CA ASP A 176 14.23 17.33 11.06
C ASP A 176 14.97 17.43 9.70
N GLU A 177 14.34 17.00 8.61
CA GLU A 177 14.85 17.07 7.23
C GLU A 177 14.18 18.16 6.38
N ALA A 178 13.47 19.10 7.01
CA ALA A 178 12.76 20.19 6.32
C ALA A 178 13.64 21.02 5.39
N ALA A 179 14.91 21.25 5.75
CA ALA A 179 15.85 21.99 4.90
C ALA A 179 16.20 21.22 3.62
N ALA A 180 16.50 19.92 3.74
CA ALA A 180 16.82 19.06 2.60
C ALA A 180 15.60 18.86 1.69
N LEU A 181 14.43 18.64 2.27
CA LEU A 181 13.16 18.52 1.55
C LEU A 181 12.91 19.78 0.70
N ARG A 182 13.04 20.98 1.29
CA ARG A 182 12.88 22.25 0.56
C ARG A 182 13.90 22.42 -0.55
N ALA A 183 15.15 22.06 -0.30
CA ALA A 183 16.22 22.18 -1.29
C ALA A 183 16.02 21.24 -2.51
N ARG A 184 15.29 20.13 -2.32
CA ARG A 184 15.04 19.13 -3.37
C ARG A 184 13.69 19.26 -4.04
N ALA A 185 12.76 19.99 -3.44
CA ALA A 185 11.44 20.25 -4.01
C ALA A 185 11.54 20.97 -5.36
N ARG A 186 10.97 20.35 -6.39
CA ARG A 186 10.98 20.84 -7.77
C ARG A 186 9.80 21.77 -8.05
N PRO A 187 9.92 22.73 -8.99
CA PRO A 187 8.79 23.55 -9.44
C PRO A 187 7.64 22.72 -10.00
N LEU A 188 6.39 23.09 -9.70
CA LEU A 188 5.19 22.37 -10.17
C LEU A 188 5.08 22.30 -11.70
N ASP A 189 5.60 23.29 -12.42
CA ASP A 189 5.55 23.30 -13.89
C ASP A 189 6.36 22.15 -14.52
N ASP A 190 7.37 21.62 -13.81
CA ASP A 190 8.17 20.48 -14.27
C ASP A 190 7.32 19.20 -14.42
N LEU A 191 6.18 19.10 -13.70
CA LEU A 191 5.28 17.96 -13.82
C LEU A 191 4.71 17.80 -15.24
N ARG A 192 4.61 18.91 -16.00
CA ARG A 192 4.12 18.88 -17.39
C ARG A 192 5.10 18.20 -18.36
N GLN A 193 6.36 17.99 -17.94
CA GLN A 193 7.34 17.24 -18.72
C GLN A 193 7.01 15.75 -18.77
N PHE A 194 6.34 15.23 -17.73
CA PHE A 194 6.05 13.79 -17.57
C PHE A 194 4.55 13.48 -17.62
N ASN A 195 3.69 14.50 -17.62
CA ASN A 195 2.25 14.34 -17.50
C ASN A 195 1.51 15.24 -18.49
N PRO A 196 0.35 14.82 -19.02
CA PRO A 196 -0.52 15.69 -19.80
C PRO A 196 -0.94 16.92 -19.00
N ALA A 197 -0.84 18.10 -19.61
CA ALA A 197 -1.18 19.37 -18.95
C ALA A 197 -2.59 19.40 -18.30
N PRO A 198 -3.65 18.82 -18.90
CA PRO A 198 -4.96 18.75 -18.26
C PRO A 198 -4.96 17.92 -16.96
N ALA A 199 -4.19 16.83 -16.92
CA ALA A 199 -4.09 15.97 -15.74
C ALA A 199 -3.36 16.70 -14.59
N VAL A 200 -2.28 17.41 -14.90
CA VAL A 200 -1.56 18.26 -13.93
C VAL A 200 -2.49 19.32 -13.36
N ALA A 201 -3.23 20.05 -14.20
CA ALA A 201 -4.15 21.09 -13.76
C ALA A 201 -5.25 20.53 -12.85
N ALA A 202 -5.86 19.39 -13.21
CA ALA A 202 -6.90 18.75 -12.41
C ALA A 202 -6.38 18.26 -11.05
N ALA A 203 -5.17 17.70 -11.01
CA ALA A 203 -4.54 17.27 -9.76
C ALA A 203 -4.24 18.45 -8.84
N LEU A 204 -3.60 19.52 -9.35
CA LEU A 204 -3.20 20.68 -8.57
C LEU A 204 -4.39 21.53 -8.10
N ALA A 205 -5.53 21.51 -8.79
CA ALA A 205 -6.74 22.23 -8.38
C ALA A 205 -7.24 21.83 -6.97
N ARG A 206 -6.95 20.60 -6.52
CA ARG A 206 -7.30 20.12 -5.18
C ARG A 206 -6.32 20.55 -4.09
N TRP A 207 -5.19 21.16 -4.47
CA TRP A 207 -4.06 21.47 -3.60
C TRP A 207 -3.55 22.90 -3.82
N PRO A 208 -4.37 23.94 -3.58
CA PRO A 208 -4.01 25.34 -3.87
C PRO A 208 -2.81 25.85 -3.07
N GLY A 209 -2.44 25.19 -1.97
CA GLY A 209 -1.28 25.53 -1.15
C GLY A 209 0.04 24.86 -1.57
N ALA A 210 0.04 24.06 -2.64
CA ALA A 210 1.25 23.43 -3.17
C ALA A 210 2.04 24.43 -4.01
N ASP A 211 3.35 24.48 -3.83
CA ASP A 211 4.27 25.31 -4.63
C ASP A 211 5.51 24.54 -5.09
N GLY A 212 5.60 23.24 -4.78
CA GLY A 212 6.67 22.35 -5.20
C GLY A 212 6.27 20.88 -5.07
N TRP A 213 7.13 20.00 -5.57
CA TRP A 213 6.89 18.57 -5.55
C TRP A 213 8.17 17.73 -5.41
N LEU A 214 8.02 16.51 -4.93
CA LEU A 214 9.08 15.49 -4.85
C LEU A 214 8.56 14.16 -5.42
N PRO A 215 9.43 13.32 -6.01
CA PRO A 215 9.04 11.98 -6.41
C PRO A 215 8.64 11.12 -5.23
N LEU A 216 7.69 10.20 -5.44
CA LEU A 216 7.40 9.07 -4.59
C LEU A 216 7.68 7.78 -5.36
N ALA A 217 8.76 7.09 -5.04
CA ALA A 217 9.03 5.76 -5.58
C ALA A 217 8.10 4.73 -4.91
N ALA A 218 7.49 3.89 -5.73
CA ALA A 218 6.68 2.77 -5.28
C ALA A 218 6.84 1.59 -6.25
N ARG A 219 6.49 0.39 -5.79
CA ARG A 219 6.79 -0.86 -6.51
C ARG A 219 6.14 -0.96 -7.89
N ALA A 220 4.89 -0.55 -8.03
CA ALA A 220 4.16 -0.73 -9.29
C ALA A 220 4.18 0.54 -10.14
N ARG A 221 4.01 1.69 -9.49
CA ARG A 221 3.86 2.98 -10.17
C ARG A 221 4.33 4.09 -9.27
N SER A 222 5.27 4.89 -9.73
CA SER A 222 5.75 6.03 -8.98
C SER A 222 4.77 7.20 -9.09
N MET A 223 4.80 8.03 -8.06
CA MET A 223 3.84 9.10 -7.85
C MET A 223 4.54 10.39 -7.46
N VAL A 224 3.75 11.41 -7.15
CA VAL A 224 4.25 12.72 -6.77
C VAL A 224 3.75 13.08 -5.38
N VAL A 225 4.66 13.51 -4.52
CA VAL A 225 4.34 14.17 -3.25
C VAL A 225 4.32 15.67 -3.49
N LEU A 226 3.17 16.30 -3.25
CA LEU A 226 3.02 17.75 -3.29
C LEU A 226 3.44 18.35 -1.96
N VAL A 227 4.22 19.42 -2.03
CA VAL A 227 4.75 20.10 -0.86
C VAL A 227 4.53 21.61 -0.96
N ARG A 228 4.58 22.26 0.21
CA ARG A 228 4.75 23.70 0.33
C ARG A 228 6.18 23.98 0.78
N ARG A 229 6.93 24.71 -0.03
CA ARG A 229 8.36 24.98 0.14
C ARG A 229 8.62 26.01 1.22
N ALA A 230 7.68 26.89 1.54
CA ALA A 230 7.87 27.88 2.60
C ALA A 230 8.20 27.22 3.96
N ASP A 231 7.43 26.18 4.32
CA ASP A 231 7.44 25.50 5.62
C ASP A 231 7.82 24.01 5.53
N ALA A 232 8.23 23.53 4.34
CA ALA A 232 8.52 22.11 4.08
C ALA A 232 7.34 21.17 4.34
N GLN A 233 6.11 21.68 4.33
CA GLN A 233 4.93 20.88 4.63
C GLN A 233 4.59 19.95 3.47
N VAL A 234 4.47 18.65 3.77
CA VAL A 234 3.85 17.68 2.85
C VAL A 234 2.33 17.88 2.86
N LEU A 235 1.76 18.04 1.68
CA LEU A 235 0.31 18.27 1.52
C LEU A 235 -0.42 16.99 1.18
N GLY A 236 0.15 16.17 0.29
CA GLY A 236 -0.43 14.90 -0.09
C GLY A 236 0.27 14.24 -1.26
N VAL A 237 -0.23 13.06 -1.62
CA VAL A 237 0.22 12.29 -2.78
C VAL A 237 -0.80 12.43 -3.90
N VAL A 238 -0.31 12.62 -5.13
CA VAL A 238 -1.14 12.66 -6.33
C VAL A 238 -0.66 11.63 -7.35
N ASP A 239 -1.61 11.07 -8.11
CA ASP A 239 -1.33 10.15 -9.22
C ASP A 239 -0.87 10.94 -10.45
N LEU A 240 0.33 11.49 -10.35
CA LEU A 240 1.12 12.08 -11.43
C LEU A 240 2.48 11.39 -11.48
N ARG A 241 3.13 11.41 -12.65
CA ARG A 241 4.43 10.78 -12.88
C ARG A 241 5.58 11.72 -12.56
N PRO A 242 6.58 11.27 -11.79
CA PRO A 242 7.77 12.06 -11.48
C PRO A 242 8.90 11.95 -12.53
N TRP A 243 8.78 11.04 -13.51
CA TRP A 243 9.70 10.84 -14.63
C TRP A 243 9.00 10.13 -15.81
N ALA A 244 9.66 10.02 -16.95
CA ALA A 244 9.14 9.33 -18.13
C ALA A 244 9.24 7.80 -18.01
N GLY A 245 8.29 7.07 -18.61
CA GLY A 245 8.35 5.60 -18.78
C GLY A 245 7.78 4.77 -17.63
N ASP A 246 6.90 5.35 -16.80
CA ASP A 246 6.40 4.77 -15.55
C ASP A 246 4.88 4.48 -15.63
N ASP A 247 4.41 4.01 -16.79
CA ASP A 247 3.00 3.74 -17.12
C ASP A 247 2.50 2.36 -16.68
#